data_AF-A0A5E6YEI0-F1
#
_entry.id   AF-A0A5E6YEI0-F1
#
_cell.length_a   1.000
_cell.length_b   1.000
_cell.length_c   1.000
_cell.angle_alpha   90.00
_cell.angle_beta   90.00
_cell.angle_gamma   90.00
#
_symmetry.space_group_name_H-M   'P 1'
#
loop_
_entity.id
_entity.type
_entity.pdbx_description
1 polymer ?
#
loop_
_entity_poly.entity_id
_entity_poly.type
_entity_poly.pdbx_seq_one_letter_code
_entity_poly.pdbx_strand_id
1 'polypeptide(L)'
;MNPIAQRALDRARETSSPALIVPIKAELPRPELVITGPINRVMELEGKRYALDVVRSVGASIRNPLVVASTIHNLTTTAAGLPSSHASGIKQVIDALKEAI
;
A
#
# COMPACT_ATOMS: atom_id res chain seq x y z
N MET A 1 -18.20 19.05 -42.92
CA MET A 1 -17.38 18.01 -42.24
C MET A 1 -17.29 16.83 -43.20
N ASN A 2 -16.09 16.33 -43.52
CA ASN A 2 -15.90 15.32 -44.57
C ASN A 2 -16.32 13.92 -44.06
N PRO A 3 -17.10 13.12 -44.82
CA PRO A 3 -17.57 11.80 -44.41
C PRO A 3 -16.45 10.80 -44.05
N ILE A 4 -15.24 10.99 -44.58
CA ILE A 4 -14.08 10.15 -44.23
C ILE A 4 -13.66 10.38 -42.77
N ALA A 5 -13.75 11.62 -42.28
CA ALA A 5 -13.38 11.97 -40.92
C ALA A 5 -14.37 11.39 -39.89
N GLN A 6 -15.66 11.36 -40.22
CA GLN A 6 -16.69 10.73 -39.37
C GLN A 6 -16.46 9.22 -39.28
N ARG A 7 -16.21 8.57 -40.42
CA ARG A 7 -15.97 7.11 -40.45
C ARG A 7 -14.71 6.70 -39.69
N ALA A 8 -13.67 7.54 -39.70
CA ALA A 8 -12.46 7.32 -38.91
C ALA A 8 -12.71 7.47 -37.40
N LEU A 9 -13.53 8.44 -37.01
CA LEU A 9 -13.89 8.68 -35.62
C LEU A 9 -14.77 7.55 -35.06
N ASP A 10 -15.74 7.07 -35.83
CA ASP A 10 -16.63 5.98 -35.41
C ASP A 10 -15.84 4.68 -35.19
N ARG A 11 -14.91 4.37 -36.10
CA ARG A 11 -14.00 3.20 -35.97
C ARG A 11 -13.09 3.30 -34.74
N ALA A 12 -12.63 4.49 -34.37
CA ALA A 12 -11.81 4.70 -33.17
C ALA A 12 -12.60 4.52 -31.88
N ARG A 13 -13.93 4.75 -31.90
CA ARG A 13 -14.79 4.50 -30.75
C ARG A 13 -15.09 3.03 -30.55
N GLU A 14 -15.24 2.25 -31.62
CA GLU A 14 -15.48 0.81 -31.55
C GLU A 14 -14.28 0.03 -30.96
N THR A 15 -13.04 0.50 -31.16
CA THR A 15 -11.84 -0.17 -30.63
C THR A 15 -11.54 0.15 -29.17
N SER A 16 -12.17 1.18 -28.61
CA SER A 16 -11.98 1.57 -27.21
C SER A 16 -12.99 0.85 -26.30
N SER A 17 -12.69 -0.40 -25.96
CA SER A 17 -13.41 -1.07 -24.86
C SER A 17 -13.17 -0.29 -23.56
N PRO A 18 -14.21 0.09 -22.78
CA PRO A 18 -14.02 0.70 -21.48
C PRO A 18 -13.29 -0.29 -20.57
N ALA A 19 -12.17 0.14 -20.00
CA ALA A 19 -11.49 -0.64 -18.97
C ALA A 19 -12.50 -0.89 -17.84
N LEU A 20 -12.78 -2.17 -17.57
CA LEU A 20 -13.60 -2.56 -16.44
C LEU A 20 -12.90 -2.10 -15.16
N ILE A 21 -13.44 -1.06 -14.53
CA ILE A 21 -13.04 -0.64 -13.19
C ILE A 21 -13.53 -1.75 -12.26
N VAL A 22 -12.65 -2.68 -11.92
CA VAL A 22 -12.96 -3.74 -10.95
C VAL A 22 -13.08 -3.07 -9.58
N PRO A 23 -14.23 -3.19 -8.87
CA PRO A 23 -14.36 -2.62 -7.54
C PRO A 23 -13.34 -3.28 -6.61
N ILE A 24 -12.56 -2.45 -5.92
CA ILE A 24 -11.64 -2.88 -4.87
C ILE A 24 -12.50 -3.56 -3.80
N LYS A 25 -12.43 -4.90 -3.75
CA LYS A 25 -13.13 -5.68 -2.73
C LYS A 25 -12.55 -5.31 -1.38
N ALA A 26 -13.38 -4.72 -0.51
CA ALA A 26 -13.01 -4.46 0.87
C ALA A 26 -12.53 -5.77 1.50
N GLU A 27 -11.26 -5.79 1.92
CA GLU A 27 -10.65 -6.95 2.52
C GLU A 27 -11.33 -7.22 3.88
N LEU A 28 -11.87 -8.43 4.05
CA LEU A 28 -12.44 -8.86 5.33
C LEU A 28 -11.39 -8.65 6.43
N PRO A 29 -11.77 -8.23 7.66
CA PRO A 29 -10.84 -8.10 8.76
C PRO A 29 -10.11 -9.44 8.93
N ARG A 30 -8.82 -9.45 8.58
CA ARG A 30 -8.00 -10.66 8.63
C ARG A 30 -7.98 -11.12 10.09
N PRO A 31 -8.14 -12.43 10.37
CA PRO A 31 -8.09 -12.93 11.73
C PRO A 31 -6.81 -12.44 12.42
N GLU A 32 -6.94 -12.00 13.66
CA GLU A 32 -5.82 -11.53 14.47
C GLU A 32 -4.77 -12.64 14.51
N LEU A 33 -3.62 -12.38 13.88
CA LEU A 33 -2.63 -13.40 13.72
C LEU A 33 -1.96 -13.65 15.05
N VAL A 34 -2.26 -14.80 15.65
CA VAL A 34 -1.48 -15.31 16.76
C VAL A 34 -0.11 -15.68 16.19
N ILE A 35 0.88 -14.81 16.41
CA ILE A 35 2.29 -15.03 16.06
C ILE A 35 2.79 -16.16 16.97
N THR A 36 2.48 -17.40 16.62
CA THR A 36 2.92 -18.59 17.36
C THR A 36 4.18 -19.16 16.69
N GLY A 37 5.18 -19.47 17.51
CA GLY A 37 6.43 -20.10 17.07
C GLY A 37 7.59 -19.12 16.77
N PRO A 38 8.85 -19.62 16.87
CA PRO A 38 10.05 -18.78 16.84
C PRO A 38 10.24 -18.05 15.49
N ILE A 39 9.90 -18.68 14.37
CA ILE A 39 10.07 -18.08 13.04
C ILE A 39 9.14 -16.87 12.87
N ASN A 40 7.89 -16.97 13.33
CA ASN A 40 6.94 -15.87 13.21
C ASN A 40 7.38 -14.67 14.04
N ARG A 41 7.99 -14.89 15.21
CA ARG A 41 8.58 -13.81 16.01
C ARG A 41 9.77 -13.15 15.30
N VAL A 42 10.65 -13.92 14.67
CA VAL A 42 11.77 -13.37 13.89
C VAL A 42 11.23 -12.53 12.73
N MET A 43 10.25 -13.03 11.98
CA MET A 43 9.65 -12.28 10.87
C MET A 43 8.99 -10.97 11.32
N GLU A 44 8.34 -10.96 12.48
CA GLU A 44 7.81 -9.73 13.05
C GLU A 44 8.91 -8.71 13.39
N LEU A 45 10.00 -9.16 14.02
CA LEU A 45 11.13 -8.29 14.34
C LEU A 45 11.79 -7.74 13.06
N GLU A 46 11.89 -8.56 12.01
CA GLU A 46 12.39 -8.14 10.70
C GLU A 46 11.49 -7.09 10.06
N GLY A 47 10.16 -7.28 10.08
CA GLY A 47 9.23 -6.28 9.57
C GLY A 47 9.29 -4.96 10.33
N LYS A 48 9.45 -5.03 11.65
CA LYS A 48 9.66 -3.84 12.47
C LYS A 48 10.97 -3.13 12.13
N ARG A 49 12.07 -3.88 11.98
CA ARG A 49 13.39 -3.34 11.61
C ARG A 49 13.33 -2.64 10.26
N TYR A 50 12.75 -3.29 9.26
CA TYR A 50 12.54 -2.72 7.93
C TYR A 50 11.79 -1.38 8.00
N ALA A 51 10.65 -1.34 8.69
CA ALA A 51 9.86 -0.11 8.78
C ALA A 51 10.60 1.02 9.51
N LEU A 52 11.38 0.70 10.55
CA LEU A 52 12.23 1.70 11.23
C LEU A 52 13.32 2.24 10.31
N ASP A 53 13.94 1.41 9.48
CA ASP A 53 14.97 1.86 8.53
C ASP A 53 14.37 2.76 7.44
N VAL A 54 13.14 2.47 6.98
CA VAL A 54 12.39 3.38 6.11
C VAL A 54 12.17 4.73 6.79
N VAL A 55 11.66 4.76 8.02
CA VAL A 55 11.44 6.02 8.76
C VAL A 55 12.76 6.79 8.98
N ARG A 56 13.85 6.09 9.31
CA ARG A 56 15.18 6.71 9.47
C ARG A 56 15.69 7.30 8.18
N SER A 57 15.45 6.65 7.04
CA SER A 57 15.89 7.13 5.73
C SER A 57 15.23 8.46 5.33
N VAL A 58 14.01 8.72 5.80
CA VAL A 58 13.30 9.99 5.63
C VAL A 58 13.94 11.12 6.45
N GLY A 59 14.58 10.80 7.58
CA GLY A 59 15.34 11.74 8.40
C GLY A 59 14.49 12.90 8.95
N ALA A 60 15.02 14.12 8.89
CA ALA A 60 14.37 15.30 9.45
C ALA A 60 13.02 15.66 8.79
N SER A 61 12.79 15.19 7.56
CA SER A 61 11.54 15.43 6.81
C SER A 61 10.32 14.78 7.46
N ILE A 62 10.52 13.81 8.37
CA ILE A 62 9.43 13.17 9.12
C ILE A 62 8.66 14.16 10.02
N ARG A 63 9.20 15.37 10.25
CA ARG A 63 8.48 16.45 10.96
C ARG A 63 7.34 17.06 10.13
N ASN A 64 7.31 16.82 8.82
CA ASN A 64 6.25 17.30 7.94
C ASN A 64 5.10 16.28 7.90
N PRO A 65 3.87 16.65 8.31
CA PRO A 65 2.72 15.75 8.32
C PRO A 65 2.43 15.08 6.97
N LEU A 66 2.67 15.77 5.85
CA LEU A 66 2.49 15.20 4.50
C LEU A 66 3.47 14.06 4.22
N VAL A 67 4.71 14.21 4.69
CA VAL A 67 5.75 13.18 4.56
C VAL A 67 5.41 11.99 5.44
N VAL A 68 4.90 12.21 6.65
CA VAL A 68 4.43 11.12 7.52
C VAL A 68 3.27 10.36 6.87
N ALA A 69 2.28 11.07 6.33
CA ALA A 69 1.14 10.46 5.64
C ALA A 69 1.58 9.62 4.43
N SER A 70 2.51 10.14 3.61
CA SER A 70 3.09 9.39 2.49
C SER A 70 3.88 8.16 2.96
N THR A 71 4.65 8.28 4.05
CA THR A 71 5.42 7.17 4.62
C THR A 71 4.49 6.07 5.13
N ILE A 72 3.41 6.44 5.83
CA ILE A 72 2.37 5.51 6.29
C ILE A 72 1.73 4.79 5.09
N HIS A 73 1.38 5.52 4.03
CA HIS A 73 0.78 4.93 2.83
C HIS A 73 1.71 3.91 2.17
N ASN A 74 2.99 4.24 2.03
CA ASN A 74 3.98 3.35 1.43
C ASN A 74 4.16 2.08 2.27
N LEU A 75 4.36 2.22 3.58
CA LEU A 75 4.50 1.08 4.48
C LEU A 75 3.25 0.18 4.50
N THR A 76 2.05 0.78 4.44
CA THR A 76 0.78 0.03 4.37
C THR A 76 0.70 -0.78 3.07
N THR A 77 1.06 -0.16 1.94
CA THR A 77 1.06 -0.81 0.64
C THR A 77 2.07 -1.95 0.60
N THR A 78 3.27 -1.75 1.14
CA THR A 78 4.30 -2.80 1.27
C THR A 78 3.81 -3.95 2.14
N ALA A 79 3.18 -3.68 3.28
CA ALA A 79 2.71 -4.71 4.20
C ALA A 79 1.61 -5.62 3.59
N ALA A 80 0.81 -5.12 2.64
CA ALA A 80 -0.31 -5.85 2.07
C ALA A 80 0.09 -7.17 1.37
N GLY A 81 1.29 -7.21 0.76
CA GLY A 81 1.81 -8.37 0.04
C GLY A 81 2.73 -9.29 0.87
N LEU A 82 2.96 -8.97 2.15
CA LEU A 82 3.91 -9.70 2.98
C LEU A 82 3.24 -10.74 3.87
N PRO A 83 3.99 -11.75 4.34
CA PRO A 83 3.53 -12.63 5.40
C PRO A 83 3.06 -11.81 6.59
N SER A 84 1.97 -12.25 7.20
CA SER A 84 1.29 -11.54 8.27
C SER A 84 2.14 -11.25 9.50
N SER A 85 3.06 -12.15 9.87
CA SER A 85 4.01 -11.91 10.96
C SER A 85 4.93 -10.72 10.65
N HIS A 86 5.44 -10.64 9.42
CA HIS A 86 6.23 -9.50 8.96
C HIS A 86 5.40 -8.22 8.86
N ALA A 87 4.19 -8.31 8.30
CA ALA A 87 3.25 -7.19 8.22
C ALA A 87 2.86 -6.66 9.62
N SER A 88 2.76 -7.52 10.64
CA SER A 88 2.55 -7.11 12.04
C SER A 88 3.67 -6.19 12.54
N GLY A 89 4.93 -6.54 12.26
CA GLY A 89 6.08 -5.72 12.62
C GLY A 89 6.04 -4.33 11.99
N ILE A 90 5.68 -4.26 10.69
CA ILE A 90 5.48 -2.98 9.99
C ILE A 90 4.33 -2.19 10.59
N LYS A 91 3.21 -2.85 10.90
CA LYS A 91 2.01 -2.24 11.50
C LYS A 91 2.33 -1.54 12.82
N GLN A 92 3.16 -2.15 13.69
CA GLN A 92 3.58 -1.51 14.95
C GLN A 92 4.22 -0.13 14.73
N VAL A 93 5.04 0.03 13.68
CA VAL A 93 5.68 1.31 13.36
C VAL A 93 4.68 2.29 12.75
N ILE A 94 3.77 1.80 11.88
CA ILE A 94 2.68 2.63 11.34
C ILE A 94 1.82 3.21 12.46
N ASP A 95 1.45 2.40 13.46
CA ASP A 95 0.62 2.83 14.57
C ASP A 95 1.36 3.89 15.42
N ALA A 96 2.64 3.67 15.71
CA ALA A 96 3.47 4.67 16.41
C ALA A 96 3.61 6.00 15.62
N LEU A 97 3.70 5.94 14.29
CA LEU A 97 3.71 7.15 13.46
C LEU A 97 2.37 7.88 13.52
N LYS A 98 1.24 7.17 13.56
CA LYS A 98 -0.09 7.79 13.67
C LYS A 98 -0.33 8.46 15.03
N GLU A 99 0.23 7.90 16.10
CA GLU A 99 0.16 8.49 17.45
C GLU A 99 1.04 9.74 17.61
N ALA A 100 2.03 9.93 16.73
CA ALA A 100 2.97 11.04 16.78
C ALA A 100 2.54 12.28 15.97
N ILE A 101 1.39 12.25 15.29
CA ILE A 101 0.82 13.35 14.49
C ILE A 101 -0.37 13.93 15.23
#